data_AF-C6DFM5-F1
#
_entry.id   AF-C6DFM5-F1
#
_cell.length_a   1.000
_cell.length_b   1.000
_cell.length_c   1.000
_cell.angle_alpha   90.00
_cell.angle_beta   90.00
_cell.angle_gamma   90.00
#
_symmetry.space_group_name_H-M   'P 1'
#
loop_
_entity.id
_entity.type
_entity.pdbx_description
1 polymer ?
#
loop_
_entity_poly.entity_id
_entity_poly.type
_entity_poly.pdbx_seq_one_letter_code
_entity_poly.pdbx_strand_id
1 'polypeptide(L)'
;MPIMHTDVLSIDFPSNFTSIEQIGQGALGQYATDDGVVALNIYPVSGELLYEVETGQAERYRAFCGKSYGKLTWLEEKTLTLENDSALLMTAEGIYGFAYLFAFIRLTDTVCLFAGGYCPQDRRQEHFKTLETALRSLRIVATTPEMALSRHRKALGEEEAGASAIPENKVEIKQGKTAETPTFPPVPIDPALHPLLAEHSQLRRHLVDALLSADTITPIAHAVAGTLRSSVDFYHGAEDDQTVLGHHRLGGMPDLPVDIPYPCVNVAEDTLLEYEECWEESEDGKDICIFPWDNATQTYRVPLEFIAQLDCRALAPLQDYLPREGTLFFFLECGSSPVTTRGKVICVQDAARLCSGVRFADLAFNDEKTLGQKTAFQLHPRTSVAVPSFYALRQNPHLDALLCSRLSQEQQAALHDDAYDDALPRLGCAQYYAWQLRQLGAFNLLPNSKATEEQLAWMVEKEMLPSDFPPDARLPEYQGIARVNGCGFSQHELPELQAAQQLGGEAQDWLVLFQVCLDGQFQWDDGMLNFIIHRTDLAALCFDRVFLVCDY
;
A
#
# COMPACT_ATOMS: atom_id res chain seq x y z
N MET A 1 -13.59 16.02 -32.84
CA MET A 1 -12.64 15.86 -31.73
C MET A 1 -13.22 16.61 -30.55
N PRO A 2 -13.52 15.94 -29.44
CA PRO A 2 -13.87 16.62 -28.20
C PRO A 2 -12.72 17.56 -27.79
N ILE A 3 -13.08 18.81 -27.52
CA ILE A 3 -12.15 19.88 -27.14
C ILE A 3 -12.32 20.10 -25.64
N MET A 4 -11.21 20.04 -24.91
CA MET A 4 -11.17 20.42 -23.49
C MET A 4 -10.49 21.77 -23.35
N HIS A 5 -11.09 22.67 -22.56
CA HIS A 5 -10.59 24.01 -22.32
C HIS A 5 -10.59 24.33 -20.82
N THR A 6 -9.45 24.74 -20.30
CA THR A 6 -9.27 25.24 -18.93
C THR A 6 -8.71 26.67 -18.96
N ASP A 7 -8.40 27.27 -17.82
CA ASP A 7 -7.77 28.60 -17.80
C ASP A 7 -6.31 28.57 -18.30
N VAL A 8 -5.69 27.38 -18.38
CA VAL A 8 -4.27 27.22 -18.74
C VAL A 8 -4.03 26.53 -20.08
N LEU A 9 -4.91 25.61 -20.47
CA LEU A 9 -4.75 24.84 -21.70
C LEU A 9 -6.05 24.68 -22.49
N SER A 10 -5.91 24.46 -23.78
CA SER A 10 -6.93 23.92 -24.67
C SER A 10 -6.33 22.75 -25.42
N ILE A 11 -7.03 21.62 -25.49
CA ILE A 11 -6.54 20.40 -26.16
C ILE A 11 -7.66 19.69 -26.91
N ASP A 12 -7.34 19.20 -28.11
CA ASP A 12 -8.23 18.37 -28.93
C ASP A 12 -7.89 16.89 -28.72
N PHE A 13 -8.79 16.15 -28.07
CA PHE A 13 -8.62 14.71 -27.94
C PHE A 13 -9.05 13.99 -29.24
N PRO A 14 -8.23 13.05 -29.76
CA PRO A 14 -8.63 12.14 -30.84
C PRO A 14 -9.93 11.42 -30.52
N SER A 15 -10.69 11.02 -31.55
CA SER A 15 -11.98 10.33 -31.40
C SER A 15 -11.91 8.99 -30.66
N ASN A 16 -10.72 8.44 -30.51
CA ASN A 16 -10.46 7.21 -29.76
C ASN A 16 -10.71 7.39 -28.26
N PHE A 17 -10.54 8.60 -27.72
CA PHE A 17 -10.80 8.92 -26.32
C PHE A 17 -12.31 8.87 -26.05
N THR A 18 -12.73 7.91 -25.23
CA THR A 18 -14.15 7.65 -24.90
C THR A 18 -14.58 8.33 -23.60
N SER A 19 -13.65 8.64 -22.70
CA SER A 19 -13.87 9.44 -21.49
C SER A 19 -12.93 10.64 -21.47
N ILE A 20 -13.48 11.83 -21.21
CA ILE A 20 -12.73 13.08 -21.13
C ILE A 20 -13.27 13.91 -19.98
N GLU A 21 -12.42 14.20 -19.01
CA GLU A 21 -12.78 14.86 -17.76
C GLU A 21 -11.82 16.01 -17.44
N GLN A 22 -12.35 17.10 -16.89
CA GLN A 22 -11.55 18.20 -16.39
C GLN A 22 -11.27 17.97 -14.91
N ILE A 23 -9.98 18.02 -14.52
CA ILE A 23 -9.55 17.89 -13.12
C ILE A 23 -8.85 19.19 -12.72
N GLY A 24 -9.54 20.06 -12.00
CA GLY A 24 -9.06 21.41 -11.69
C GLY A 24 -8.75 22.22 -12.95
N GLN A 25 -7.49 22.62 -13.15
CA GLN A 25 -7.03 23.26 -14.39
C GLN A 25 -6.38 22.28 -15.39
N GLY A 26 -6.46 20.98 -15.13
CA GLY A 26 -5.96 19.92 -15.99
C GLY A 26 -7.04 19.20 -16.79
N ALA A 27 -6.59 18.26 -17.62
CA ALA A 27 -7.38 17.46 -18.54
C ALA A 27 -6.98 15.99 -18.44
N LEU A 28 -7.97 15.11 -18.26
CA LEU A 28 -7.80 13.66 -18.30
C LEU A 28 -8.60 13.10 -19.48
N GLY A 29 -7.93 12.45 -20.42
CA GLY A 29 -8.57 11.65 -21.46
C GLY A 29 -8.24 10.17 -21.27
N GLN A 30 -9.23 9.30 -21.44
CA GLN A 30 -9.03 7.84 -21.41
C GLN A 30 -9.81 7.10 -22.51
N TYR A 31 -9.29 5.93 -22.89
CA TYR A 31 -10.04 4.92 -23.63
C TYR A 31 -9.59 3.50 -23.28
N ALA A 32 -10.53 2.56 -23.28
CA ALA A 32 -10.26 1.15 -23.02
C ALA A 32 -9.66 0.46 -24.25
N THR A 33 -8.85 -0.56 -23.99
CA THR A 33 -8.30 -1.52 -24.95
C THR A 33 -8.57 -2.93 -24.43
N ASP A 34 -8.44 -3.95 -25.28
CA ASP A 34 -8.63 -5.35 -24.87
C ASP A 34 -7.70 -5.75 -23.71
N ASP A 35 -6.50 -5.16 -23.64
CA ASP A 35 -5.45 -5.48 -22.67
C ASP A 35 -5.24 -4.40 -21.59
N GLY A 36 -6.21 -3.48 -21.40
CA GLY A 36 -6.11 -2.45 -20.35
C GLY A 36 -6.69 -1.08 -20.73
N VAL A 37 -6.08 -0.01 -20.26
CA VAL A 37 -6.54 1.37 -20.52
C VAL A 37 -5.39 2.23 -21.03
N VAL A 38 -5.73 3.14 -21.95
CA VAL A 38 -4.84 4.21 -22.40
C VAL A 38 -5.35 5.51 -21.83
N ALA A 39 -4.46 6.24 -21.16
CA ALA A 39 -4.80 7.53 -20.56
C ALA A 39 -3.78 8.62 -20.92
N LEU A 40 -4.26 9.86 -20.90
CA LEU A 40 -3.45 11.07 -20.97
C LEU A 40 -3.96 12.06 -19.93
N ASN A 41 -3.13 12.35 -18.93
CA ASN A 41 -3.41 13.36 -17.91
C ASN A 41 -2.47 14.56 -18.11
N ILE A 42 -3.01 15.77 -18.17
CA ILE A 42 -2.25 17.01 -18.37
C ILE A 42 -2.66 18.03 -17.33
N TYR A 43 -1.73 18.57 -16.56
CA TYR A 43 -2.04 19.53 -15.50
C TYR A 43 -0.87 20.45 -15.16
N PRO A 44 -1.13 21.65 -14.59
CA PRO A 44 -0.08 22.55 -14.16
C PRO A 44 0.61 22.03 -12.89
N VAL A 45 1.93 22.11 -12.86
CA VAL A 45 2.80 21.75 -11.73
C VAL A 45 3.75 22.89 -11.38
N SER A 46 4.15 22.96 -10.11
CA SER A 46 5.12 23.95 -9.62
C SER A 46 6.50 23.75 -10.24
N GLY A 47 7.14 24.86 -10.58
CA GLY A 47 8.47 24.97 -11.16
C GLY A 47 9.63 24.82 -10.17
N GLU A 48 9.40 24.28 -8.97
CA GLU A 48 10.51 23.81 -8.10
C GLU A 48 11.40 22.75 -8.80
N LEU A 49 10.91 22.17 -9.91
CA LEU A 49 11.67 21.35 -10.87
C LEU A 49 12.61 22.15 -11.81
N LEU A 50 12.55 23.49 -11.82
CA LEU A 50 13.12 24.38 -12.86
C LEU A 50 14.22 25.36 -12.40
N TYR A 51 14.79 25.24 -11.19
CA TYR A 51 15.81 26.22 -10.74
C TYR A 51 17.15 26.16 -11.53
N GLU A 52 17.47 27.33 -12.11
CA GLU A 52 18.69 28.03 -12.55
C GLU A 52 19.84 27.39 -13.37
N VAL A 53 19.79 26.12 -13.81
CA VAL A 53 20.82 25.64 -14.76
C VAL A 53 20.23 24.78 -15.87
N GLU A 54 20.44 25.18 -17.13
CA GLU A 54 19.98 24.48 -18.35
C GLU A 54 20.55 23.05 -18.48
N THR A 55 21.65 22.75 -17.80
CA THR A 55 22.25 21.41 -17.73
C THR A 55 21.59 20.55 -16.66
N GLY A 56 21.00 19.41 -17.04
CA GLY A 56 20.43 18.43 -16.10
C GLY A 56 18.89 18.39 -16.04
N GLN A 57 18.20 19.15 -16.90
CA GLN A 57 16.73 19.27 -16.85
C GLN A 57 16.02 17.95 -17.17
N ALA A 58 16.52 17.20 -18.15
CA ALA A 58 15.99 15.88 -18.50
C ALA A 58 16.11 14.91 -17.33
N GLU A 59 17.26 14.86 -16.64
CA GLU A 59 17.46 14.00 -15.46
C GLU A 59 16.49 14.33 -14.32
N ARG A 60 16.17 15.61 -14.10
CA ARG A 60 15.18 16.03 -13.10
C ARG A 60 13.76 15.61 -13.48
N TYR A 61 13.38 15.74 -14.74
CA TYR A 61 12.10 15.23 -15.21
C TYR A 61 12.03 13.71 -15.11
N ARG A 62 13.12 13.01 -15.40
CA ARG A 62 13.22 11.56 -15.18
C ARG A 62 13.04 11.20 -13.71
N ALA A 63 13.65 11.97 -12.79
CA ALA A 63 13.47 11.78 -11.35
C ALA A 63 12.02 12.06 -10.91
N PHE A 64 11.38 13.12 -11.40
CA PHE A 64 9.97 13.42 -11.15
C PHE A 64 9.05 12.28 -11.63
N CYS A 65 9.27 11.78 -12.85
CA CYS A 65 8.54 10.63 -13.37
C CYS A 65 8.81 9.38 -12.53
N GLY A 66 10.06 9.11 -12.13
CA GLY A 66 10.41 7.96 -11.30
C GLY A 66 9.76 7.99 -9.91
N LYS A 67 9.55 9.18 -9.33
CA LYS A 67 8.80 9.35 -8.07
C LYS A 67 7.33 8.97 -8.21
N SER A 68 6.71 9.22 -9.36
CA SER A 68 5.26 9.03 -9.56
C SER A 68 4.89 7.71 -10.25
N TYR A 69 5.81 7.10 -11.00
CA TYR A 69 5.56 5.95 -11.87
C TYR A 69 6.54 4.78 -11.64
N GLY A 70 7.35 4.85 -10.57
CA GLY A 70 8.29 3.79 -10.18
C GLY A 70 9.52 3.68 -11.09
N LYS A 71 10.12 2.48 -11.13
CA LYS A 71 11.33 2.23 -11.92
C LYS A 71 11.00 2.20 -13.42
N LEU A 72 11.63 3.11 -14.16
CA LEU A 72 11.41 3.30 -15.59
C LEU A 72 12.67 3.00 -16.41
N THR A 73 12.50 2.31 -17.54
CA THR A 73 13.53 2.14 -18.56
C THR A 73 13.29 3.14 -19.68
N TRP A 74 14.15 4.16 -19.79
CA TRP A 74 14.00 5.25 -20.76
C TRP A 74 14.29 4.78 -22.20
N LEU A 75 13.37 5.09 -23.11
CA LEU A 75 13.43 4.66 -24.51
C LEU A 75 13.87 5.78 -25.46
N GLU A 76 13.21 6.94 -25.37
CA GLU A 76 13.42 8.06 -26.28
C GLU A 76 13.24 9.39 -25.54
N GLU A 77 14.02 10.39 -25.94
CA GLU A 77 13.87 11.79 -25.56
C GLU A 77 13.86 12.63 -26.86
N LYS A 78 12.84 13.48 -27.04
CA LYS A 78 12.74 14.37 -28.20
C LYS A 78 11.98 15.66 -27.85
N THR A 79 12.21 16.70 -28.63
CA THR A 79 11.40 17.93 -28.54
C THR A 79 10.15 17.80 -29.39
N LEU A 80 8.98 18.05 -28.79
CA LEU A 80 7.71 18.13 -29.46
C LEU A 80 7.34 19.59 -29.74
N THR A 81 7.26 19.96 -31.02
CA THR A 81 6.79 21.31 -31.41
C THR A 81 5.27 21.40 -31.21
N LEU A 82 4.84 22.37 -30.41
CA LEU A 82 3.45 22.78 -30.21
C LEU A 82 3.18 24.05 -31.03
N GLU A 83 1.93 24.51 -31.08
CA GLU A 83 1.54 25.64 -31.93
C GLU A 83 2.25 26.96 -31.57
N ASN A 84 2.40 27.25 -30.27
CA ASN A 84 3.07 28.46 -29.76
C ASN A 84 4.23 28.15 -28.81
N ASP A 85 4.59 26.88 -28.64
CA ASP A 85 5.53 26.42 -27.61
C ASP A 85 6.26 25.13 -27.99
N SER A 86 7.10 24.63 -27.08
CA SER A 86 7.74 23.33 -27.24
C SER A 86 7.68 22.52 -25.95
N ALA A 87 7.53 21.20 -26.09
CA ALA A 87 7.57 20.27 -24.98
C ALA A 87 8.84 19.41 -25.05
N LEU A 88 9.44 19.11 -23.89
CA LEU A 88 10.36 17.98 -23.79
C LEU A 88 9.54 16.70 -23.63
N LEU A 89 9.55 15.85 -24.65
CA LEU A 89 8.86 14.58 -24.67
C LEU A 89 9.83 13.44 -24.35
N MET A 90 9.46 12.58 -23.41
CA MET A 90 10.22 11.38 -23.06
C MET A 90 9.31 10.16 -23.06
N THR A 91 9.84 9.02 -23.46
CA THR A 91 9.13 7.74 -23.37
C THR A 91 9.91 6.73 -22.55
N ALA A 92 9.19 5.85 -21.86
CA ALA A 92 9.78 4.83 -21.01
C ALA A 92 8.92 3.56 -20.92
N GLU A 93 9.52 2.46 -20.48
CA GLU A 93 8.82 1.23 -20.10
C GLU A 93 8.86 1.07 -18.58
N GLY A 94 7.72 0.75 -17.98
CA GLY A 94 7.64 0.34 -16.59
C GLY A 94 7.75 -1.18 -16.42
N ILE A 95 7.86 -1.61 -15.18
CA ILE A 95 8.05 -3.03 -14.82
C ILE A 95 6.75 -3.87 -14.86
N TYR A 96 5.59 -3.23 -15.02
CA TYR A 96 4.26 -3.87 -14.95
C TYR A 96 3.53 -3.96 -16.31
N GLY A 97 4.25 -4.11 -17.42
CA GLY A 97 3.64 -4.26 -18.75
C GLY A 97 3.02 -2.97 -19.35
N PHE A 98 3.29 -1.81 -18.74
CA PHE A 98 2.87 -0.50 -19.25
C PHE A 98 4.05 0.29 -19.83
N ALA A 99 3.77 1.01 -20.92
CA ALA A 99 4.66 1.99 -21.52
C ALA A 99 4.13 3.40 -21.23
N TYR A 100 5.06 4.32 -20.97
CA TYR A 100 4.77 5.69 -20.54
C TYR A 100 5.30 6.71 -21.53
N LEU A 101 4.55 7.81 -21.65
CA LEU A 101 4.92 8.98 -22.43
C LEU A 101 4.72 10.22 -21.55
N PHE A 102 5.78 11.01 -21.41
CA PHE A 102 5.81 12.20 -20.58
C PHE A 102 6.12 13.42 -21.42
N ALA A 103 5.38 14.51 -21.23
CA ALA A 103 5.69 15.79 -21.86
C ALA A 103 5.76 16.90 -20.81
N PHE A 104 6.77 17.75 -20.91
CA PHE A 104 6.96 18.90 -20.03
C PHE A 104 6.97 20.18 -20.86
N ILE A 105 6.05 21.10 -20.57
CA ILE A 105 5.91 22.37 -21.27
C ILE A 105 6.12 23.52 -20.28
N ARG A 106 7.22 24.26 -20.43
CA ARG A 106 7.52 25.38 -19.55
C ARG A 106 6.59 26.55 -19.86
N LEU A 107 5.82 27.00 -18.88
CA LEU A 107 4.95 28.18 -19.02
C LEU A 107 5.64 29.44 -18.51
N THR A 108 6.27 29.35 -17.34
CA THR A 108 7.07 30.41 -16.70
C THR A 108 8.30 29.80 -16.04
N ASP A 109 9.07 30.59 -15.30
CA ASP A 109 10.17 30.09 -14.46
C ASP A 109 9.67 29.29 -13.25
N THR A 110 8.38 29.41 -12.92
CA THR A 110 7.79 28.81 -11.71
C THR A 110 6.61 27.88 -11.99
N VAL A 111 6.22 27.70 -13.26
CA VAL A 111 5.10 26.83 -13.65
C VAL A 111 5.43 26.05 -14.93
N CYS A 112 5.15 24.75 -14.91
CA CYS A 112 5.23 23.85 -16.06
C CYS A 112 3.87 23.15 -16.24
N LEU A 113 3.50 22.80 -17.46
CA LEU A 113 2.51 21.76 -17.71
C LEU A 113 3.22 20.42 -17.77
N PHE A 114 2.77 19.50 -16.93
CA PHE A 114 3.15 18.10 -17.03
C PHE A 114 2.04 17.34 -17.75
N ALA A 115 2.41 16.54 -18.74
CA ALA A 115 1.55 15.54 -19.35
C ALA A 115 2.11 14.15 -19.08
N GLY A 116 1.33 13.29 -18.42
CA GLY A 116 1.63 11.88 -18.22
C GLY A 116 0.61 11.02 -18.97
N GLY A 117 1.09 10.21 -19.91
CA GLY A 117 0.28 9.21 -20.60
C GLY A 117 0.83 7.81 -20.41
N TYR A 118 -0.05 6.82 -20.38
CA TYR A 118 0.31 5.41 -20.27
C TYR A 118 -0.56 4.53 -21.14
N CYS A 119 -0.02 3.39 -21.57
CA CYS A 119 -0.71 2.39 -22.38
C CYS A 119 -0.07 0.99 -22.19
N PRO A 120 -0.78 -0.10 -22.53
CA PRO A 120 -0.18 -1.43 -22.58
C PRO A 120 1.04 -1.50 -23.52
N GLN A 121 2.06 -2.28 -23.15
CA GLN A 121 3.34 -2.32 -23.86
C GLN A 121 3.24 -2.95 -25.25
N ASP A 122 2.34 -3.92 -25.44
CA ASP A 122 2.22 -4.75 -26.65
C ASP A 122 1.78 -3.98 -27.90
N ARG A 123 1.17 -2.80 -27.72
CA ARG A 123 0.76 -1.90 -28.81
C ARG A 123 1.22 -0.47 -28.61
N ARG A 124 2.27 -0.25 -27.82
CA ARG A 124 2.76 1.09 -27.44
C ARG A 124 3.00 2.03 -28.63
N GLN A 125 3.46 1.53 -29.77
CA GLN A 125 3.74 2.38 -30.94
C GLN A 125 2.46 3.00 -31.52
N GLU A 126 1.33 2.31 -31.46
CA GLU A 126 0.04 2.80 -31.94
C GLU A 126 -0.57 3.80 -30.95
N HIS A 127 -0.52 3.46 -29.66
CA HIS A 127 -1.06 4.32 -28.60
C HIS A 127 -0.22 5.59 -28.42
N PHE A 128 1.11 5.53 -28.50
CA PHE A 128 1.97 6.72 -28.45
C PHE A 128 1.69 7.68 -29.61
N LYS A 129 1.37 7.19 -30.82
CA LYS A 129 0.93 8.08 -31.91
C LYS A 129 -0.36 8.81 -31.57
N THR A 130 -1.30 8.11 -30.91
CA THR A 130 -2.57 8.69 -30.47
C THR A 130 -2.37 9.74 -29.38
N LEU A 131 -1.56 9.43 -28.36
CA LEU A 131 -1.18 10.35 -27.27
C LEU A 131 -0.42 11.57 -27.81
N GLU A 132 0.56 11.37 -28.70
CA GLU A 132 1.32 12.46 -29.32
C GLU A 132 0.42 13.33 -30.21
N THR A 133 -0.57 12.76 -30.90
CA THR A 133 -1.55 13.52 -31.68
C THR A 133 -2.37 14.45 -30.78
N ALA A 134 -2.83 13.97 -29.62
CA ALA A 134 -3.50 14.80 -28.63
C ALA A 134 -2.56 15.93 -28.15
N LEU A 135 -1.32 15.60 -27.76
CA LEU A 135 -0.36 16.60 -27.29
C LEU A 135 0.00 17.65 -28.35
N ARG A 136 0.08 17.30 -29.63
CA ARG A 136 0.34 18.27 -30.71
C ARG A 136 -0.79 19.27 -30.90
N SER A 137 -2.01 18.95 -30.44
CA SER A 137 -3.15 19.87 -30.44
C SER A 137 -3.19 20.78 -29.20
N LEU A 138 -2.30 20.57 -28.22
CA LEU A 138 -2.24 21.35 -27.00
C LEU A 138 -1.89 22.81 -27.32
N ARG A 139 -2.78 23.71 -26.90
CA ARG A 139 -2.63 25.16 -26.97
C ARG A 139 -2.58 25.70 -25.55
N ILE A 140 -1.58 26.52 -25.26
CA ILE A 140 -1.50 27.23 -23.98
C ILE A 140 -2.34 28.50 -24.09
N VAL A 141 -3.27 28.68 -23.15
CA VAL A 141 -4.24 29.80 -23.16
C VAL A 141 -4.16 30.71 -21.93
N ALA A 142 -3.35 30.36 -20.91
CA ALA A 142 -3.18 31.20 -19.71
C ALA A 142 -2.39 32.48 -19.98
N THR A 143 -2.86 33.59 -19.40
CA THR A 143 -2.08 34.83 -19.23
C THR A 143 -1.46 34.95 -17.83
N THR A 144 -1.83 34.08 -16.89
CA THR A 144 -1.33 34.03 -15.50
C THR A 144 -1.19 32.57 -14.99
N PRO A 145 -0.15 31.82 -15.42
CA PRO A 145 0.03 30.40 -15.08
C PRO A 145 0.05 30.07 -13.58
N GLU A 146 0.57 30.97 -12.74
CA GLU A 146 0.66 30.81 -11.29
C GLU A 146 -0.73 30.79 -10.63
N MET A 147 -1.66 31.61 -11.14
CA MET A 147 -3.05 31.60 -10.68
C MET A 147 -3.76 30.31 -11.09
N ALA A 148 -3.46 29.79 -12.28
CA ALA A 148 -4.03 28.52 -12.72
C ALA A 148 -3.51 27.36 -11.86
N LEU A 149 -2.22 27.35 -11.51
CA LEU A 149 -1.67 26.39 -10.56
C LEU A 149 -2.36 26.46 -9.20
N SER A 150 -2.52 27.66 -8.62
CA SER A 150 -3.24 27.85 -7.35
C SER A 150 -4.70 27.35 -7.42
N ARG A 151 -5.42 27.63 -8.51
CA ARG A 151 -6.78 27.12 -8.71
C ARG A 151 -6.83 25.60 -8.88
N HIS A 152 -5.85 25.02 -9.55
CA HIS A 152 -5.76 23.57 -9.71
C HIS A 152 -5.58 22.89 -8.35
N ARG A 153 -4.66 23.39 -7.53
CA ARG A 153 -4.43 22.94 -6.14
C ARG A 153 -5.70 23.04 -5.30
N LYS A 154 -6.37 24.19 -5.33
CA LYS A 154 -7.65 24.39 -4.65
C LYS A 154 -8.72 23.39 -5.10
N ALA A 155 -8.81 23.08 -6.39
CA ALA A 155 -9.77 22.11 -6.91
C ALA A 155 -9.47 20.66 -6.48
N LEU A 156 -8.21 20.36 -6.15
CA LEU A 156 -7.77 19.09 -5.58
C LEU A 156 -7.95 19.02 -4.04
N GLY A 157 -8.54 20.05 -3.41
CA GLY A 157 -8.77 20.09 -1.96
C GLY A 157 -7.58 20.63 -1.16
N GLU A 158 -6.57 21.20 -1.82
CA GLU A 158 -5.45 21.87 -1.19
C GLU A 158 -5.82 23.36 -0.95
N GLU A 159 -6.42 23.74 0.20
CA GLU A 159 -6.74 25.16 0.49
C GLU A 159 -5.86 25.83 1.55
N GLU A 160 -5.31 27.00 1.18
CA GLU A 160 -4.67 28.01 2.05
C GLU A 160 -5.70 28.73 2.94
N ALA A 161 -5.29 29.00 4.18
CA ALA A 161 -6.03 29.84 5.11
C ALA A 161 -6.13 31.31 4.62
N GLY A 162 -7.33 31.68 4.16
CA GLY A 162 -7.93 33.00 4.45
C GLY A 162 -7.92 34.04 3.33
N ALA A 163 -9.07 34.24 2.69
CA ALA A 163 -9.38 35.43 1.89
C ALA A 163 -10.50 36.27 2.55
N SER A 164 -10.33 37.59 2.66
CA SER A 164 -11.45 38.54 2.55
C SER A 164 -10.97 39.97 2.23
N ALA A 165 -11.63 40.61 1.24
CA ALA A 165 -11.43 41.97 0.71
C ALA A 165 -12.08 43.05 1.63
N ILE A 166 -11.89 44.39 1.60
CA ILE A 166 -11.72 45.50 0.61
C ILE A 166 -11.30 46.79 1.44
N PRO A 167 -11.06 48.06 0.97
CA PRO A 167 -10.29 48.67 -0.13
C PRO A 167 -9.14 49.64 0.31
N GLU A 168 -8.35 50.08 -0.68
CA GLU A 168 -7.45 51.26 -0.79
C GLU A 168 -7.33 52.26 0.39
N ASN A 169 -6.11 52.44 0.93
CA ASN A 169 -5.42 53.76 0.94
C ASN A 169 -3.97 53.71 1.47
N LYS A 170 -3.08 54.34 0.70
CA LYS A 170 -1.83 55.04 1.04
C LYS A 170 -0.90 54.52 2.17
N VAL A 171 0.31 54.20 1.70
CA VAL A 171 1.61 54.77 2.14
C VAL A 171 2.29 54.15 3.37
N GLU A 172 3.58 53.86 3.12
CA GLU A 172 4.73 53.76 4.03
C GLU A 172 5.14 52.40 4.60
N ILE A 173 6.22 51.93 3.98
CA ILE A 173 7.27 51.01 4.42
C ILE A 173 7.51 51.09 5.94
N LYS A 174 7.35 49.97 6.65
CA LYS A 174 8.18 49.63 7.80
C LYS A 174 8.59 48.15 7.76
N GLN A 175 9.90 47.95 7.71
CA GLN A 175 10.57 46.67 7.94
C GLN A 175 10.15 46.05 9.27
N GLY A 176 9.94 44.73 9.31
CA GLY A 176 9.95 43.98 10.56
C GLY A 176 9.32 42.59 10.52
N LYS A 177 10.21 41.58 10.62
CA LYS A 177 10.06 40.24 11.22
C LYS A 177 9.49 39.08 10.36
N THR A 178 10.43 38.22 9.96
CA THR A 178 10.40 36.74 10.03
C THR A 178 9.02 36.11 10.03
N ALA A 179 8.60 35.57 8.87
CA ALA A 179 7.46 34.68 8.78
C ALA A 179 7.75 33.39 9.58
N GLU A 180 6.88 33.09 10.53
CA GLU A 180 7.00 31.97 11.46
C GLU A 180 6.71 30.64 10.76
N THR A 181 7.59 29.67 11.00
CA THR A 181 7.40 28.24 10.73
C THR A 181 6.05 27.78 11.31
N PRO A 182 5.26 26.94 10.61
CA PRO A 182 4.05 26.36 11.16
C PRO A 182 4.37 25.70 12.50
N THR A 183 3.83 26.23 13.58
CA THR A 183 4.02 25.66 14.91
C THR A 183 2.95 24.59 15.10
N PHE A 184 3.33 23.33 14.92
CA PHE A 184 2.53 22.20 15.37
C PHE A 184 2.60 22.17 16.90
N PRO A 185 1.52 22.48 17.65
CA PRO A 185 1.54 22.29 19.09
C PRO A 185 1.78 20.81 19.39
N PRO A 186 2.52 20.47 20.46
CA PRO A 186 2.72 19.08 20.85
C PRO A 186 1.35 18.43 21.08
N VAL A 187 0.98 17.49 20.21
CA VAL A 187 -0.26 16.74 20.35
C VAL A 187 -0.03 15.74 21.48
N PRO A 188 -0.81 15.78 22.58
CA PRO A 188 -0.74 14.75 23.60
C PRO A 188 -1.14 13.43 22.95
N ILE A 189 -0.24 12.45 22.97
CA ILE A 189 -0.57 11.11 22.49
C ILE A 189 -1.55 10.52 23.47
N ASP A 190 -2.69 10.08 22.93
CA ASP A 190 -3.71 9.37 23.68
C ASP A 190 -3.05 8.17 24.39
N PRO A 191 -3.08 8.08 25.73
CA PRO A 191 -2.49 6.98 26.47
C PRO A 191 -3.00 5.60 26.05
N ALA A 192 -4.19 5.52 25.44
CA ALA A 192 -4.73 4.28 24.90
C ALA A 192 -3.94 3.74 23.69
N LEU A 193 -3.09 4.57 23.05
CA LEU A 193 -2.19 4.16 21.98
C LEU A 193 -0.87 3.58 22.49
N HIS A 194 -0.52 3.76 23.78
CA HIS A 194 0.77 3.30 24.31
C HIS A 194 1.04 1.81 24.06
N PRO A 195 0.09 0.87 24.25
CA PRO A 195 0.33 -0.54 23.97
C PRO A 195 0.69 -0.84 22.50
N LEU A 196 0.25 0.03 21.58
CA LEU A 196 0.44 -0.12 20.13
C LEU A 196 1.78 0.45 19.66
N LEU A 197 2.48 1.24 20.47
CA LEU A 197 3.73 1.92 20.10
C LEU A 197 4.95 1.24 20.74
N ALA A 198 6.00 1.04 19.95
CA ALA A 198 7.17 0.28 20.37
C ALA A 198 7.98 0.98 21.48
N GLU A 199 8.02 2.32 21.48
CA GLU A 199 8.77 3.11 22.47
C GLU A 199 8.28 2.91 23.91
N HIS A 200 7.01 2.51 24.09
CA HIS A 200 6.42 2.24 25.39
C HIS A 200 6.54 0.75 25.82
N SER A 201 7.05 -0.11 24.94
CA SER A 201 7.20 -1.55 25.19
C SER A 201 8.59 -1.89 25.70
N GLN A 202 8.71 -2.29 26.97
CA GLN A 202 9.99 -2.74 27.54
C GLN A 202 10.60 -3.93 26.79
N LEU A 203 9.76 -4.83 26.27
CA LEU A 203 10.17 -6.00 25.49
C LEU A 203 10.92 -5.63 24.21
N ARG A 204 10.60 -4.46 23.64
CA ARG A 204 11.08 -4.02 22.31
C ARG A 204 12.18 -2.97 22.40
N ARG A 205 12.56 -2.52 23.61
CA ARG A 205 13.54 -1.45 23.80
C ARG A 205 14.84 -1.72 23.03
N HIS A 206 15.38 -2.94 23.12
CA HIS A 206 16.60 -3.30 22.41
C HIS A 206 16.46 -3.23 20.87
N LEU A 207 15.29 -3.57 20.30
CA LEU A 207 15.01 -3.46 18.87
C LEU A 207 14.88 -2.00 18.44
N VAL A 208 14.16 -1.20 19.24
CA VAL A 208 14.01 0.24 19.02
C VAL A 208 15.38 0.93 19.07
N ASP A 209 16.18 0.66 20.09
CA ASP A 209 17.53 1.23 20.24
C ASP A 209 18.44 0.87 19.06
N ALA A 210 18.37 -0.40 18.59
CA ALA A 210 19.14 -0.84 17.43
C ALA A 210 18.70 -0.12 16.15
N LEU A 211 17.39 0.00 15.90
CA LEU A 211 16.84 0.72 14.73
C LEU A 211 17.22 2.19 14.73
N LEU A 212 17.20 2.83 15.90
CA LEU A 212 17.42 4.28 16.04
C LEU A 212 18.90 4.68 16.19
N SER A 213 19.81 3.71 16.27
CA SER A 213 21.25 3.97 16.36
C SER A 213 21.92 4.38 15.05
N ALA A 214 21.18 4.44 13.94
CA ALA A 214 21.71 4.86 12.64
C ALA A 214 22.01 6.37 12.62
N ASP A 215 23.28 6.73 12.38
CA ASP A 215 23.79 8.11 12.43
C ASP A 215 22.95 9.10 11.60
N THR A 216 22.40 8.66 10.48
CA THR A 216 21.62 9.48 9.54
C THR A 216 20.29 9.97 10.11
N ILE A 217 19.68 9.23 11.02
CA ILE A 217 18.38 9.61 11.64
C ILE A 217 18.53 10.02 13.10
N THR A 218 19.72 9.93 13.69
CA THR A 218 20.01 10.37 15.07
C THR A 218 19.41 11.75 15.41
N PRO A 219 19.47 12.78 14.53
CA PRO A 219 18.87 14.08 14.83
C PRO A 219 17.36 14.02 15.05
N ILE A 220 16.65 13.07 14.43
CA ILE A 220 15.19 12.94 14.47
C ILE A 220 14.72 11.64 15.14
N ALA A 221 15.62 10.91 15.81
CA ALA A 221 15.34 9.59 16.38
C ALA A 221 14.16 9.59 17.35
N HIS A 222 13.98 10.66 18.14
CA HIS A 222 12.84 10.82 19.04
C HIS A 222 11.49 10.94 18.31
N ALA A 223 11.46 11.60 17.15
CA ALA A 223 10.27 11.72 16.33
C ALA A 223 9.95 10.37 15.66
N VAL A 224 10.97 9.72 15.09
CA VAL A 224 10.84 8.38 14.47
C VAL A 224 10.37 7.35 15.48
N ALA A 225 10.91 7.35 16.71
CA ALA A 225 10.48 6.45 17.78
C ALA A 225 8.95 6.47 18.01
N GLY A 226 8.33 7.63 17.82
CA GLY A 226 6.91 7.85 17.98
C GLY A 226 6.00 7.22 16.92
N THR A 227 6.58 6.76 15.83
CA THR A 227 5.85 6.16 14.72
C THR A 227 6.01 4.65 14.68
N LEU A 228 6.96 4.10 15.45
CA LEU A 228 7.27 2.68 15.51
C LEU A 228 6.16 1.89 16.21
N ARG A 229 5.63 0.86 15.56
CA ARG A 229 4.58 0.01 16.12
C ARG A 229 5.15 -1.15 16.93
N SER A 230 4.51 -1.43 18.06
CA SER A 230 4.76 -2.58 18.92
C SER A 230 4.18 -3.83 18.25
N SER A 231 4.91 -4.44 17.31
CA SER A 231 4.38 -5.51 16.46
C SER A 231 4.75 -6.91 16.95
N VAL A 232 4.00 -7.91 16.48
CA VAL A 232 4.40 -9.33 16.60
C VAL A 232 4.54 -9.90 15.20
N ASP A 233 5.73 -10.40 14.88
CA ASP A 233 6.01 -11.06 13.61
C ASP A 233 5.82 -12.55 13.74
N PHE A 234 5.32 -13.16 12.68
CA PHE A 234 5.15 -14.59 12.55
C PHE A 234 6.12 -15.11 11.51
N TYR A 235 6.85 -16.16 11.86
CA TYR A 235 7.79 -16.84 10.98
C TYR A 235 7.29 -18.24 10.65
N HIS A 236 7.65 -18.75 9.49
CA HIS A 236 7.32 -20.12 9.10
C HIS A 236 7.90 -21.13 10.09
N GLY A 237 7.06 -22.09 10.47
CA GLY A 237 7.45 -23.33 11.10
C GLY A 237 7.39 -24.49 10.10
N ALA A 238 7.26 -25.70 10.64
CA ALA A 238 7.00 -26.89 9.84
C ALA A 238 5.61 -26.84 9.19
N GLU A 239 5.44 -27.64 8.14
CA GLU A 239 4.10 -27.99 7.65
C GLU A 239 3.26 -28.55 8.80
N ASP A 240 2.00 -28.15 8.81
CA ASP A 240 1.04 -28.46 9.83
C ASP A 240 0.08 -29.54 9.32
N ASP A 241 0.09 -30.68 10.01
CA ASP A 241 -0.80 -31.80 9.71
C ASP A 241 -2.23 -31.61 10.25
N GLN A 242 -2.48 -30.46 10.91
CA GLN A 242 -3.76 -30.06 11.47
C GLN A 242 -4.29 -31.01 12.56
N THR A 243 -3.38 -31.75 13.22
CA THR A 243 -3.72 -32.63 14.35
C THR A 243 -3.79 -31.88 15.67
N VAL A 244 -3.09 -30.76 15.79
CA VAL A 244 -3.07 -29.90 16.98
C VAL A 244 -4.09 -28.78 16.82
N LEU A 245 -4.99 -28.64 17.80
CA LEU A 245 -6.05 -27.64 17.77
C LEU A 245 -5.57 -26.29 18.29
N GLY A 246 -6.01 -25.23 17.61
CA GLY A 246 -6.02 -23.86 18.12
C GLY A 246 -4.67 -23.17 18.21
N HIS A 247 -3.58 -23.77 17.72
CA HIS A 247 -2.28 -23.09 17.59
C HIS A 247 -2.27 -22.08 16.43
N HIS A 248 -1.21 -21.27 16.34
CA HIS A 248 -1.01 -20.38 15.20
C HIS A 248 -0.79 -21.16 13.91
N ARG A 249 -1.60 -20.84 12.89
CA ARG A 249 -1.52 -21.48 11.58
C ARG A 249 -1.76 -20.47 10.47
N LEU A 250 -1.03 -20.65 9.37
CA LEU A 250 -1.28 -20.02 8.08
C LEU A 250 -1.74 -21.09 7.08
N GLY A 251 -2.84 -20.85 6.36
CA GLY A 251 -3.44 -21.81 5.43
C GLY A 251 -4.11 -23.01 6.11
N GLY A 252 -4.54 -24.00 5.32
CA GLY A 252 -5.26 -25.18 5.82
C GLY A 252 -6.75 -24.91 6.08
N MET A 253 -7.28 -25.52 7.14
CA MET A 253 -8.67 -25.37 7.60
C MET A 253 -8.72 -24.76 9.01
N PRO A 254 -9.77 -23.97 9.32
CA PRO A 254 -9.90 -23.33 10.62
C PRO A 254 -10.50 -24.27 11.68
N ASP A 255 -9.98 -24.23 12.90
CA ASP A 255 -10.48 -25.03 14.03
C ASP A 255 -11.78 -24.45 14.66
N LEU A 256 -12.80 -24.15 13.84
CA LEU A 256 -14.03 -23.50 14.32
C LEU A 256 -14.89 -24.41 15.22
N PRO A 257 -15.53 -23.87 16.28
CA PRO A 257 -16.54 -24.59 17.06
C PRO A 257 -17.63 -25.23 16.22
N VAL A 258 -18.14 -26.39 16.65
CA VAL A 258 -19.12 -27.20 15.91
C VAL A 258 -20.36 -26.43 15.45
N ASP A 259 -20.81 -25.46 16.26
CA ASP A 259 -21.99 -24.63 16.01
C ASP A 259 -21.73 -23.44 15.09
N ILE A 260 -20.46 -23.17 14.75
CA ILE A 260 -20.08 -22.17 13.76
C ILE A 260 -19.88 -22.89 12.42
N PRO A 261 -20.73 -22.61 11.41
CA PRO A 261 -20.53 -23.15 10.06
C PRO A 261 -19.33 -22.48 9.39
N TYR A 262 -18.81 -23.09 8.34
CA TYR A 262 -17.79 -22.46 7.51
C TYR A 262 -18.33 -21.13 6.93
N PRO A 263 -17.58 -20.03 6.98
CA PRO A 263 -18.05 -18.75 6.45
C PRO A 263 -18.26 -18.80 4.94
N CYS A 264 -19.42 -18.34 4.46
CA CYS A 264 -19.73 -18.24 3.03
C CYS A 264 -20.31 -16.87 2.71
N VAL A 265 -20.19 -16.48 1.43
CA VAL A 265 -20.90 -15.37 0.80
C VAL A 265 -21.92 -15.92 -0.19
N ASN A 266 -23.00 -15.17 -0.39
CA ASN A 266 -24.04 -15.49 -1.36
C ASN A 266 -23.75 -14.75 -2.67
N VAL A 267 -23.58 -15.49 -3.76
CA VAL A 267 -23.24 -14.95 -5.08
C VAL A 267 -24.32 -15.32 -6.10
N ALA A 268 -24.75 -14.34 -6.91
CA ALA A 268 -25.75 -14.58 -7.95
C ALA A 268 -25.18 -15.47 -9.06
N GLU A 269 -26.05 -16.26 -9.69
CA GLU A 269 -25.68 -17.13 -10.82
C GLU A 269 -25.02 -16.34 -11.95
N ASP A 270 -25.62 -15.21 -12.36
CA ASP A 270 -25.09 -14.33 -13.42
C ASP A 270 -23.64 -13.90 -13.17
N THR A 271 -23.27 -13.70 -11.90
CA THR A 271 -21.91 -13.32 -11.50
C THR A 271 -20.93 -14.49 -11.62
N LEU A 272 -21.37 -15.72 -11.36
CA LEU A 272 -20.52 -16.91 -11.48
C LEU A 272 -20.41 -17.43 -12.92
N LEU A 273 -21.34 -17.09 -13.81
CA LEU A 273 -21.27 -17.48 -15.22
C LEU A 273 -20.04 -16.92 -15.95
N GLU A 274 -19.45 -15.83 -15.45
CA GLU A 274 -18.20 -15.27 -15.96
C GLU A 274 -16.95 -16.10 -15.62
N TYR A 275 -17.09 -17.14 -14.79
CA TYR A 275 -16.00 -17.93 -14.19
C TYR A 275 -16.17 -19.41 -14.54
N GLU A 276 -15.71 -19.78 -15.74
CA GLU A 276 -15.82 -21.15 -16.28
C GLU A 276 -15.34 -22.23 -15.29
N GLU A 277 -14.30 -21.93 -14.50
CA GLU A 277 -13.73 -22.84 -13.50
C GLU A 277 -14.66 -23.13 -12.30
N CYS A 278 -15.76 -22.41 -12.14
CA CYS A 278 -16.77 -22.68 -11.12
C CYS A 278 -17.81 -23.72 -11.58
N TRP A 279 -17.69 -24.23 -12.81
CA TRP A 279 -18.67 -25.10 -13.45
C TRP A 279 -18.04 -26.40 -13.92
N GLU A 280 -18.72 -27.51 -13.64
CA GLU A 280 -18.31 -28.85 -14.07
C GLU A 280 -19.39 -29.48 -14.95
N GLU A 281 -18.96 -30.15 -16.02
CA GLU A 281 -19.87 -30.88 -16.89
C GLU A 281 -20.35 -32.16 -16.17
N SER A 282 -21.66 -32.25 -15.92
CA SER A 282 -22.29 -33.45 -15.37
C SER A 282 -22.35 -34.60 -16.38
N GLU A 283 -22.64 -35.82 -15.89
CA GLU A 283 -22.80 -37.02 -16.74
C GLU A 283 -23.85 -36.86 -17.86
N ASP A 284 -24.81 -35.95 -17.70
CA ASP A 284 -25.86 -35.63 -18.67
C ASP A 284 -25.48 -34.49 -19.65
N GLY A 285 -24.24 -33.99 -19.61
CA GLY A 285 -23.73 -32.91 -20.45
C GLY A 285 -24.27 -31.52 -20.09
N LYS A 286 -24.63 -31.32 -18.81
CA LYS A 286 -25.05 -30.02 -18.27
C LYS A 286 -23.98 -29.48 -17.32
N ASP A 287 -23.68 -28.20 -17.44
CA ASP A 287 -22.81 -27.51 -16.51
C ASP A 287 -23.51 -27.35 -15.16
N ILE A 288 -22.85 -27.80 -14.09
CA ILE A 288 -23.31 -27.67 -12.71
C ILE A 288 -22.25 -26.88 -11.96
N CYS A 289 -22.68 -25.83 -11.24
CA CYS A 289 -21.76 -25.09 -10.40
C CYS A 289 -21.25 -25.96 -9.24
N ILE A 290 -19.96 -25.89 -8.94
CA ILE A 290 -19.33 -26.61 -7.84
C ILE A 290 -19.84 -26.16 -6.46
N PHE A 291 -20.37 -24.94 -6.39
CA PHE A 291 -20.89 -24.37 -5.15
C PHE A 291 -22.37 -24.76 -4.94
N PRO A 292 -22.80 -24.97 -3.69
CA PRO A 292 -24.18 -25.34 -3.40
C PRO A 292 -25.14 -24.16 -3.63
N TRP A 293 -26.25 -24.43 -4.34
CA TRP A 293 -27.35 -23.49 -4.54
C TRP A 293 -28.25 -23.36 -3.30
N ASP A 294 -28.56 -22.12 -2.92
CA ASP A 294 -29.53 -21.79 -1.88
C ASP A 294 -30.85 -21.30 -2.48
N ASN A 295 -31.87 -22.15 -2.38
CA ASN A 295 -33.22 -21.86 -2.87
C ASN A 295 -33.89 -20.66 -2.16
N ALA A 296 -33.53 -20.34 -0.91
CA ALA A 296 -34.17 -19.25 -0.18
C ALA A 296 -33.70 -17.88 -0.68
N THR A 297 -32.42 -17.77 -1.00
CA THR A 297 -31.79 -16.53 -1.46
C THR A 297 -31.66 -16.45 -2.98
N GLN A 298 -31.87 -17.56 -3.69
CA GLN A 298 -31.64 -17.69 -5.13
C GLN A 298 -30.19 -17.32 -5.50
N THR A 299 -29.24 -17.84 -4.73
CA THR A 299 -27.79 -17.60 -4.90
C THR A 299 -26.99 -18.85 -4.61
N TYR A 300 -25.74 -18.88 -5.09
CA TYR A 300 -24.74 -19.88 -4.72
C TYR A 300 -24.03 -19.49 -3.43
N ARG A 301 -23.79 -20.46 -2.54
CA ARG A 301 -23.04 -20.25 -1.30
C ARG A 301 -21.56 -20.55 -1.52
N VAL A 302 -20.79 -19.50 -1.76
CA VAL A 302 -19.35 -19.59 -2.02
C VAL A 302 -18.57 -19.50 -0.69
N PRO A 303 -17.73 -20.49 -0.34
CA PRO A 303 -16.92 -20.44 0.87
C PRO A 303 -15.90 -19.29 0.81
N LEU A 304 -15.72 -18.59 1.93
CA LEU A 304 -14.63 -17.61 2.07
C LEU A 304 -13.30 -18.35 2.21
N GLU A 305 -12.23 -17.75 1.77
CA GLU A 305 -10.92 -18.35 1.92
C GLU A 305 -10.41 -18.22 3.36
N PHE A 306 -9.84 -19.29 3.90
CA PHE A 306 -9.17 -19.26 5.19
C PHE A 306 -7.71 -18.82 5.06
N ILE A 307 -7.35 -17.73 5.73
CA ILE A 307 -6.00 -17.17 5.70
C ILE A 307 -5.17 -17.68 6.87
N ALA A 308 -5.64 -17.44 8.10
CA ALA A 308 -4.88 -17.75 9.30
C ALA A 308 -5.77 -17.91 10.54
N GLN A 309 -5.25 -18.63 11.54
CA GLN A 309 -5.77 -18.59 12.91
C GLN A 309 -4.67 -18.23 13.90
N LEU A 310 -5.01 -17.41 14.90
CA LEU A 310 -4.07 -16.92 15.90
C LEU A 310 -4.57 -17.18 17.32
N ASP A 311 -3.75 -17.89 18.12
CA ASP A 311 -3.97 -18.09 19.56
C ASP A 311 -3.63 -16.84 20.37
N CYS A 312 -4.64 -16.16 20.89
CA CYS A 312 -4.45 -14.96 21.70
C CYS A 312 -3.74 -15.25 23.03
N ARG A 313 -3.89 -16.46 23.59
CA ARG A 313 -3.19 -16.87 24.82
C ARG A 313 -1.69 -17.00 24.60
N ALA A 314 -1.28 -17.57 23.47
CA ALA A 314 0.13 -17.67 23.11
C ALA A 314 0.75 -16.30 22.75
N LEU A 315 -0.04 -15.35 22.23
CA LEU A 315 0.43 -13.99 21.95
C LEU A 315 0.47 -13.08 23.18
N ALA A 316 -0.30 -13.38 24.21
CA ALA A 316 -0.41 -12.56 25.42
C ALA A 316 0.94 -12.14 26.05
N PRO A 317 1.99 -12.98 26.11
CA PRO A 317 3.29 -12.57 26.64
C PRO A 317 4.07 -11.59 25.74
N LEU A 318 3.68 -11.43 24.48
CA LEU A 318 4.41 -10.66 23.47
C LEU A 318 3.85 -9.25 23.24
N GLN A 319 2.61 -8.99 23.68
CA GLN A 319 1.87 -7.77 23.39
C GLN A 319 0.75 -7.52 24.42
N ASP A 320 0.20 -6.29 24.44
CA ASP A 320 -0.80 -5.84 25.42
C ASP A 320 -2.10 -5.27 24.82
N TYR A 321 -2.35 -5.44 23.51
CA TYR A 321 -3.46 -4.83 22.78
C TYR A 321 -4.48 -5.82 22.19
N LEU A 322 -4.11 -7.08 21.92
CA LEU A 322 -5.05 -8.15 21.57
C LEU A 322 -5.68 -8.76 22.83
N PRO A 323 -6.79 -9.50 22.66
CA PRO A 323 -7.34 -10.31 23.75
C PRO A 323 -6.29 -11.20 24.41
N ARG A 324 -6.45 -11.48 25.70
CA ARG A 324 -5.52 -12.33 26.45
C ARG A 324 -5.76 -13.83 26.25
N GLU A 325 -6.95 -14.19 25.76
CA GLU A 325 -7.39 -15.56 25.50
C GLU A 325 -8.28 -15.59 24.25
N GLY A 326 -8.57 -16.80 23.77
CA GLY A 326 -9.37 -17.05 22.58
C GLY A 326 -8.54 -17.19 21.31
N THR A 327 -9.24 -17.36 20.18
CA THR A 327 -8.64 -17.55 18.87
C THR A 327 -9.28 -16.59 17.88
N LEU A 328 -8.44 -15.92 17.08
CA LEU A 328 -8.85 -15.10 15.96
C LEU A 328 -8.70 -15.91 14.68
N PHE A 329 -9.71 -15.90 13.82
CA PHE A 329 -9.69 -16.55 12.51
C PHE A 329 -9.88 -15.49 11.44
N PHE A 330 -9.02 -15.51 10.43
CA PHE A 330 -8.99 -14.54 9.34
C PHE A 330 -9.44 -15.21 8.06
N PHE A 331 -10.44 -14.62 7.43
CA PHE A 331 -11.03 -15.08 6.20
C PHE A 331 -11.08 -13.97 5.17
N LEU A 332 -11.04 -14.36 3.90
CA LEU A 332 -11.07 -13.46 2.77
C LEU A 332 -12.28 -13.78 1.89
N GLU A 333 -13.12 -12.77 1.72
CA GLU A 333 -14.20 -12.76 0.74
C GLU A 333 -13.56 -12.56 -0.63
N CYS A 334 -13.24 -13.70 -1.21
CA CYS A 334 -12.74 -13.95 -2.55
C CYS A 334 -11.41 -13.33 -2.93
N GLY A 335 -10.49 -14.21 -3.34
CA GLY A 335 -9.22 -13.83 -3.90
C GLY A 335 -9.02 -13.94 -5.39
N SER A 336 -10.06 -14.35 -6.09
CA SER A 336 -9.92 -14.89 -7.44
C SER A 336 -11.24 -15.05 -8.19
N SER A 337 -12.26 -14.28 -7.79
CA SER A 337 -13.57 -14.19 -8.44
C SER A 337 -14.15 -12.75 -8.23
N PRO A 338 -15.15 -12.29 -9.00
CA PRO A 338 -15.39 -10.92 -9.52
C PRO A 338 -15.79 -9.86 -8.50
N VAL A 339 -15.89 -10.19 -7.22
CA VAL A 339 -16.63 -9.38 -6.23
C VAL A 339 -15.72 -8.97 -5.10
N THR A 340 -15.81 -7.69 -4.76
CA THR A 340 -15.14 -6.97 -3.66
C THR A 340 -14.34 -7.81 -2.66
N THR A 341 -13.05 -7.51 -2.52
CA THR A 341 -12.19 -8.05 -1.47
C THR A 341 -12.63 -7.54 -0.09
N ARG A 342 -13.32 -8.38 0.69
CA ARG A 342 -13.67 -8.06 2.08
C ARG A 342 -13.03 -9.02 3.04
N GLY A 343 -12.53 -8.49 4.15
CA GLY A 343 -12.00 -9.29 5.24
C GLY A 343 -13.11 -9.71 6.18
N LYS A 344 -13.10 -10.96 6.64
CA LYS A 344 -13.94 -11.41 7.75
C LYS A 344 -13.07 -11.96 8.86
N VAL A 345 -13.30 -11.47 10.08
CA VAL A 345 -12.59 -11.96 11.26
C VAL A 345 -13.60 -12.56 12.23
N ILE A 346 -13.34 -13.78 12.68
CA ILE A 346 -14.14 -14.45 13.71
C ILE A 346 -13.31 -14.56 14.97
N CYS A 347 -13.88 -14.14 16.10
CA CYS A 347 -13.26 -14.31 17.41
C CYS A 347 -14.01 -15.38 18.21
N VAL A 348 -13.30 -16.42 18.64
CA VAL A 348 -13.82 -17.46 19.53
C VAL A 348 -13.11 -17.34 20.87
N GLN A 349 -13.84 -16.90 21.90
CA GLN A 349 -13.27 -16.67 23.23
C GLN A 349 -12.90 -17.98 23.96
N ASP A 350 -13.72 -19.03 23.81
CA ASP A 350 -13.53 -20.30 24.49
C ASP A 350 -12.82 -21.32 23.59
N ALA A 351 -11.50 -21.43 23.77
CA ALA A 351 -10.66 -22.35 23.03
C ALA A 351 -11.02 -23.85 23.28
N ALA A 352 -11.74 -24.17 24.36
CA ALA A 352 -12.17 -25.55 24.62
C ALA A 352 -13.29 -26.00 23.67
N ARG A 353 -13.94 -25.06 22.98
CA ARG A 353 -14.99 -25.35 21.99
C ARG A 353 -14.45 -25.63 20.60
N LEU A 354 -13.17 -25.38 20.34
CA LEU A 354 -12.58 -25.55 19.02
C LEU A 354 -12.67 -27.01 18.59
N CYS A 355 -13.00 -27.21 17.33
CA CYS A 355 -13.12 -28.52 16.70
C CYS A 355 -12.27 -28.50 15.43
N SER A 356 -11.61 -29.62 15.11
CA SER A 356 -10.70 -29.68 13.96
C SER A 356 -11.39 -29.22 12.68
N GLY A 357 -10.69 -28.38 11.91
CA GLY A 357 -11.12 -27.93 10.60
C GLY A 357 -11.24 -29.05 9.55
N VAL A 358 -10.69 -30.25 9.82
CA VAL A 358 -10.81 -31.44 8.93
C VAL A 358 -12.28 -31.78 8.62
N ARG A 359 -13.22 -31.39 9.49
CA ARG A 359 -14.66 -31.55 9.23
C ARG A 359 -15.17 -30.76 8.01
N PHE A 360 -14.37 -29.85 7.47
CA PHE A 360 -14.66 -29.04 6.30
C PHE A 360 -13.94 -29.53 5.03
N ALA A 361 -13.27 -30.70 5.08
CA ALA A 361 -12.50 -31.24 3.96
C ALA A 361 -13.32 -31.49 2.68
N ASP A 362 -14.64 -31.68 2.81
CA ASP A 362 -15.54 -31.92 1.68
C ASP A 362 -16.11 -30.62 1.05
N LEU A 363 -15.68 -29.44 1.51
CA LEU A 363 -16.09 -28.18 0.89
C LEU A 363 -15.41 -28.03 -0.47
N ALA A 364 -16.20 -27.72 -1.49
CA ALA A 364 -15.68 -27.35 -2.80
C ALA A 364 -15.07 -25.95 -2.75
N PHE A 365 -13.82 -25.84 -3.20
CA PHE A 365 -13.15 -24.59 -3.52
C PHE A 365 -12.85 -24.63 -5.02
N ASN A 366 -12.82 -23.48 -5.68
CA ASN A 366 -12.38 -23.38 -7.07
C ASN A 366 -10.84 -23.47 -7.07
N ASP A 367 -10.24 -24.62 -7.30
CA ASP A 367 -8.79 -24.81 -7.12
C ASP A 367 -7.91 -24.16 -8.22
N GLU A 368 -8.51 -23.73 -9.35
CA GLU A 368 -7.77 -23.13 -10.47
C GLU A 368 -7.43 -21.66 -10.25
N LYS A 369 -8.39 -20.88 -9.73
CA LYS A 369 -8.17 -19.48 -9.35
C LYS A 369 -8.31 -19.27 -7.85
N THR A 370 -9.28 -19.91 -7.19
CA THR A 370 -9.44 -19.83 -5.73
C THR A 370 -8.49 -20.76 -4.98
N LEU A 371 -8.22 -20.33 -3.78
CA LEU A 371 -7.23 -20.92 -2.93
C LEU A 371 -7.91 -22.12 -2.27
N GLY A 372 -7.91 -23.24 -3.00
CA GLY A 372 -8.14 -24.58 -2.46
C GLY A 372 -7.31 -24.82 -1.21
N GLN A 373 -7.62 -25.88 -0.46
CA GLN A 373 -6.96 -26.21 0.81
C GLN A 373 -5.43 -26.04 0.71
N LYS A 374 -4.92 -24.91 1.23
CA LYS A 374 -3.49 -24.62 1.19
C LYS A 374 -2.77 -25.49 2.19
N THR A 375 -1.53 -25.83 1.86
CA THR A 375 -0.63 -26.42 2.84
C THR A 375 -0.65 -25.54 4.09
N ALA A 376 -1.03 -26.15 5.21
CA ALA A 376 -1.02 -25.46 6.48
C ALA A 376 0.43 -25.38 6.96
N PHE A 377 0.81 -24.23 7.51
CA PHE A 377 2.10 -24.05 8.16
C PHE A 377 1.89 -23.56 9.57
N GLN A 378 2.66 -24.12 10.50
CA GLN A 378 2.75 -23.57 11.85
C GLN A 378 3.41 -22.19 11.78
N LEU A 379 3.00 -21.29 12.67
CA LEU A 379 3.63 -19.99 12.79
C LEU A 379 4.34 -19.82 14.14
N HIS A 380 5.52 -19.22 14.11
CA HIS A 380 6.32 -18.90 15.28
C HIS A 380 6.25 -17.39 15.56
N PRO A 381 5.47 -16.93 16.55
CA PRO A 381 5.37 -15.52 16.87
C PRO A 381 6.60 -15.02 17.63
N ARG A 382 7.04 -13.79 17.34
CA ARG A 382 8.09 -13.08 18.09
C ARG A 382 7.79 -11.59 18.21
N THR A 383 8.26 -11.01 19.30
CA THR A 383 8.25 -9.55 19.45
C THR A 383 9.07 -8.92 18.34
N SER A 384 8.49 -7.93 17.66
CA SER A 384 9.12 -7.19 16.57
C SER A 384 8.77 -5.71 16.67
N VAL A 385 9.32 -4.90 15.77
CA VAL A 385 8.97 -3.50 15.60
C VAL A 385 8.60 -3.29 14.15
N ALA A 386 7.41 -2.72 13.90
CA ALA A 386 7.01 -2.30 12.56
C ALA A 386 7.38 -0.83 12.34
N VAL A 387 8.05 -0.59 11.22
CA VAL A 387 8.41 0.74 10.74
C VAL A 387 7.39 1.14 9.67
N PRO A 388 6.75 2.30 9.76
CA PRO A 388 5.89 2.77 8.68
C PRO A 388 6.71 3.08 7.44
N SER A 389 6.11 2.90 6.26
CA SER A 389 6.75 3.35 5.03
C SER A 389 6.79 4.88 5.02
N PHE A 390 8.00 5.44 5.00
CA PHE A 390 8.23 6.87 4.85
C PHE A 390 8.28 7.31 3.38
N TYR A 391 8.17 6.38 2.43
CA TYR A 391 8.25 6.64 0.98
C TYR A 391 7.23 7.69 0.50
N ALA A 392 6.03 7.69 1.07
CA ALA A 392 4.95 8.62 0.73
C ALA A 392 4.64 9.59 1.88
N LEU A 393 5.63 9.99 2.69
CA LEU A 393 5.41 10.83 3.87
C LEU A 393 4.60 12.10 3.57
N ARG A 394 4.90 12.77 2.45
CA ARG A 394 4.20 13.97 1.99
C ARG A 394 2.73 13.75 1.59
N GLN A 395 2.37 12.51 1.25
CA GLN A 395 1.00 12.10 0.93
C GLN A 395 0.28 11.51 2.17
N ASN A 396 0.98 11.48 3.31
CA ASN A 396 0.49 10.93 4.55
C ASN A 396 0.45 12.01 5.64
N PRO A 397 -0.60 12.86 5.64
CA PRO A 397 -0.69 13.99 6.56
C PRO A 397 -0.69 13.54 8.04
N HIS A 398 -1.11 12.31 8.32
CA HIS A 398 -1.10 11.76 9.68
C HIS A 398 0.32 11.42 10.16
N LEU A 399 1.11 10.74 9.33
CA LEU A 399 2.50 10.41 9.67
C LEU A 399 3.37 11.66 9.73
N ASP A 400 3.15 12.61 8.81
CA ASP A 400 3.82 13.91 8.82
C ASP A 400 3.49 14.69 10.10
N ALA A 401 2.20 14.82 10.46
CA ALA A 401 1.78 15.47 11.70
C ALA A 401 2.38 14.79 12.96
N LEU A 402 2.42 13.45 12.99
CA LEU A 402 3.02 12.69 14.09
C LEU A 402 4.52 13.00 14.24
N LEU A 403 5.27 12.98 13.15
CA LEU A 403 6.69 13.35 13.16
C LEU A 403 6.87 14.81 13.59
N CYS A 404 6.23 15.74 12.88
CA CYS A 404 6.36 17.17 13.10
C CYS A 404 6.02 17.59 14.53
N SER A 405 5.03 16.95 15.17
CA SER A 405 4.68 17.21 16.57
C SER A 405 5.81 16.97 17.59
N ARG A 406 6.84 16.21 17.19
CA ARG A 406 8.02 15.83 18.00
C ARG A 406 9.32 16.44 17.49
N LEU A 407 9.27 17.26 16.44
CA LEU A 407 10.42 17.92 15.83
C LEU A 407 10.48 19.39 16.24
N SER A 408 11.70 19.92 16.39
CA SER A 408 11.94 21.36 16.44
C SER A 408 11.72 22.00 15.06
N GLN A 409 11.54 23.32 15.01
CA GLN A 409 11.37 24.05 13.75
C GLN A 409 12.51 23.82 12.75
N GLU A 410 13.76 23.73 13.22
CA GLU A 410 14.93 23.44 12.38
C GLU A 410 14.86 22.02 11.79
N GLN A 411 14.45 21.03 12.58
CA GLN A 411 14.31 19.65 12.10
C GLN A 411 13.10 19.47 11.18
N GLN A 412 12.00 20.20 11.42
CA GLN A 412 10.86 20.22 10.51
C GLN A 412 11.26 20.81 9.16
N ALA A 413 12.00 21.92 9.15
CA ALA A 413 12.54 22.49 7.91
C ALA A 413 13.44 21.49 7.19
N ALA A 414 14.35 20.82 7.90
CA ALA A 414 15.21 19.78 7.31
C ALA A 414 14.41 18.58 6.75
N LEU A 415 13.35 18.17 7.43
CA LEU A 415 12.45 17.11 6.95
C LEU A 415 11.73 17.53 5.65
N HIS A 416 11.25 18.77 5.58
CA HIS A 416 10.59 19.31 4.38
C HIS A 416 11.57 19.59 3.22
N ASP A 417 12.85 19.82 3.52
CA ASP A 417 13.94 19.96 2.55
C ASP A 417 14.58 18.62 2.14
N ASP A 418 13.87 17.49 2.36
CA ASP A 418 14.28 16.13 1.95
C ASP A 418 15.60 15.64 2.57
N ALA A 419 16.05 16.23 3.68
CA ALA A 419 17.33 15.88 4.31
C ALA A 419 17.41 14.42 4.79
N TYR A 420 16.26 13.74 4.90
CA TYR A 420 16.14 12.36 5.39
C TYR A 420 15.56 11.37 4.36
N ASP A 421 15.33 11.79 3.11
CA ASP A 421 14.71 10.96 2.06
C ASP A 421 15.51 9.70 1.73
N ASP A 422 16.83 9.71 1.90
CA ASP A 422 17.66 8.52 1.71
C ASP A 422 17.67 7.61 2.94
N ALA A 423 17.44 8.16 4.13
CA ALA A 423 17.65 7.49 5.41
C ALA A 423 16.38 6.82 5.93
N LEU A 424 15.25 7.53 5.90
CA LEU A 424 13.97 7.03 6.42
C LEU A 424 13.46 5.78 5.67
N PRO A 425 13.51 5.69 4.33
CA PRO A 425 13.07 4.49 3.62
C PRO A 425 13.96 3.27 3.84
N ARG A 426 15.19 3.46 4.34
CA ARG A 426 16.11 2.36 4.69
C ARG A 426 15.94 1.87 6.12
N LEU A 427 15.06 2.49 6.90
CA LEU A 427 14.71 2.01 8.23
C LEU A 427 13.85 0.76 8.13
N GLY A 428 14.26 -0.29 8.84
CA GLY A 428 13.52 -1.55 8.88
C GLY A 428 14.47 -2.73 8.95
N CYS A 429 13.87 -3.90 9.10
CA CYS A 429 14.58 -5.16 9.01
C CYS A 429 14.63 -5.64 7.55
N ALA A 430 15.54 -6.56 7.23
CA ALA A 430 15.58 -7.14 5.90
C ALA A 430 14.23 -7.81 5.55
N GLN A 431 13.77 -7.60 4.33
CA GLN A 431 12.60 -8.25 3.77
C GLN A 431 13.06 -9.35 2.82
N TYR A 432 12.38 -10.49 2.87
CA TYR A 432 12.71 -11.66 2.08
C TYR A 432 11.46 -12.16 1.37
N TYR A 433 11.66 -12.77 0.20
CA TYR A 433 10.58 -13.41 -0.53
C TYR A 433 9.98 -14.55 0.29
N ALA A 434 8.71 -14.85 0.09
CA ALA A 434 8.03 -15.86 0.89
C ALA A 434 8.67 -17.25 0.78
N TRP A 435 9.18 -17.63 -0.40
CA TRP A 435 9.89 -18.89 -0.58
C TRP A 435 11.20 -18.95 0.22
N GLN A 436 11.89 -17.82 0.40
CA GLN A 436 13.07 -17.74 1.27
C GLN A 436 12.66 -17.94 2.73
N LEU A 437 11.60 -17.26 3.17
CA LEU A 437 11.06 -17.39 4.53
C LEU A 437 10.60 -18.83 4.83
N ARG A 438 9.99 -19.51 3.86
CA ARG A 438 9.65 -20.94 3.96
C ARG A 438 10.87 -21.81 4.16
N GLN A 439 11.92 -21.57 3.37
CA GLN A 439 13.16 -22.33 3.50
C GLN A 439 13.84 -22.08 4.85
N LEU A 440 13.82 -20.84 5.36
CA LEU A 440 14.29 -20.54 6.71
C LEU A 440 13.48 -21.29 7.78
N GLY A 441 12.15 -21.36 7.63
CA GLY A 441 11.27 -22.15 8.49
C GLY A 441 11.61 -23.65 8.46
N ALA A 442 11.86 -24.22 7.28
CA ALA A 442 12.31 -25.61 7.13
C ALA A 442 13.67 -25.86 7.80
N PHE A 443 14.55 -24.85 7.81
CA PHE A 443 15.81 -24.88 8.56
C PHE A 443 15.65 -24.58 10.06
N ASN A 444 14.44 -24.22 10.51
CA ASN A 444 14.15 -23.72 11.85
C ASN A 444 15.06 -22.53 12.25
N LEU A 445 15.34 -21.66 11.28
CA LEU A 445 16.13 -20.45 11.45
C LEU A 445 15.20 -19.28 11.67
N LEU A 446 15.33 -18.66 12.84
CA LEU A 446 14.62 -17.46 13.25
C LEU A 446 15.64 -16.33 13.42
N PRO A 447 15.22 -15.06 13.54
CA PRO A 447 16.13 -13.99 13.93
C PRO A 447 16.93 -14.36 15.18
N ASN A 448 18.18 -13.92 15.27
CA ASN A 448 19.07 -14.20 16.41
C ASN A 448 19.37 -15.71 16.65
N SER A 449 18.98 -16.61 15.73
CA SER A 449 19.41 -18.01 15.76
C SER A 449 20.85 -18.17 15.25
N LYS A 450 21.49 -19.29 15.60
CA LYS A 450 22.74 -19.72 14.97
C LYS A 450 22.41 -20.63 13.78
N ALA A 451 23.03 -20.37 12.64
CA ALA A 451 22.95 -21.20 11.45
C ALA A 451 24.20 -22.08 11.31
N THR A 452 24.08 -23.21 10.63
CA THR A 452 25.23 -24.05 10.24
C THR A 452 25.99 -23.41 9.07
N GLU A 453 27.21 -23.87 8.80
CA GLU A 453 27.99 -23.39 7.64
C GLU A 453 27.25 -23.59 6.31
N GLU A 454 26.56 -24.72 6.14
CA GLU A 454 25.76 -25.01 4.94
C GLU A 454 24.57 -24.06 4.79
N GLN A 455 23.89 -23.77 5.90
CA GLN A 455 22.76 -22.83 5.91
C GLN A 455 23.22 -21.40 5.62
N LEU A 456 24.35 -20.96 6.20
CA LEU A 456 24.93 -19.65 5.92
C LEU A 456 25.36 -19.53 4.46
N ALA A 457 26.01 -20.57 3.91
CA ALA A 457 26.40 -20.61 2.50
C ALA A 457 25.17 -20.48 1.58
N TRP A 458 24.08 -21.18 1.90
CA TRP A 458 22.82 -21.05 1.16
C TRP A 458 22.23 -19.63 1.26
N MET A 459 22.21 -19.02 2.45
CA MET A 459 21.70 -17.66 2.65
C MET A 459 22.52 -16.61 1.88
N VAL A 460 23.84 -16.77 1.83
CA VAL A 460 24.74 -15.92 1.02
C VAL A 460 24.49 -16.13 -0.47
N GLU A 461 24.33 -17.38 -0.93
CA GLU A 461 24.01 -17.68 -2.33
C GLU A 461 22.68 -17.06 -2.77
N LYS A 462 21.69 -16.96 -1.86
CA LYS A 462 20.39 -16.33 -2.12
C LYS A 462 20.35 -14.84 -1.81
N GLU A 463 21.51 -14.21 -1.65
CA GLU A 463 21.67 -12.76 -1.42
C GLU A 463 20.94 -12.25 -0.15
N MET A 464 20.69 -13.14 0.81
CA MET A 464 20.03 -12.80 2.09
C MET A 464 21.01 -12.25 3.13
N LEU A 465 22.29 -12.63 2.98
CA LEU A 465 23.40 -12.21 3.83
C LEU A 465 24.58 -11.79 2.95
N PRO A 466 25.45 -10.87 3.41
CA PRO A 466 26.64 -10.49 2.69
C PRO A 466 27.67 -11.64 2.69
N SER A 467 28.52 -11.69 1.67
CA SER A 467 29.51 -12.77 1.49
C SER A 467 30.54 -12.90 2.61
N ASP A 468 30.73 -11.84 3.39
CA ASP A 468 31.65 -11.77 4.55
C ASP A 468 30.92 -11.93 5.90
N PHE A 469 29.66 -12.41 5.89
CA PHE A 469 28.91 -12.64 7.13
C PHE A 469 29.66 -13.59 8.08
N PRO A 470 29.89 -13.21 9.35
CA PRO A 470 30.73 -14.02 10.24
C PRO A 470 30.09 -15.39 10.56
N PRO A 471 30.83 -16.52 10.45
CA PRO A 471 30.27 -17.86 10.68
C PRO A 471 29.68 -18.07 12.09
N ASP A 472 30.24 -17.38 13.09
CA ASP A 472 29.79 -17.45 14.49
C ASP A 472 28.71 -16.41 14.84
N ALA A 473 28.40 -15.48 13.93
CA ALA A 473 27.39 -14.47 14.17
C ALA A 473 26.00 -15.09 14.19
N ARG A 474 25.12 -14.48 14.98
CA ARG A 474 23.71 -14.83 14.97
C ARG A 474 23.02 -14.12 13.83
N LEU A 475 21.98 -14.74 13.27
CA LEU A 475 21.24 -14.16 12.17
C LEU A 475 20.69 -12.77 12.54
N PRO A 476 20.74 -11.80 11.61
CA PRO A 476 20.19 -10.47 11.83
C PRO A 476 18.66 -10.53 11.99
N GLU A 477 18.08 -9.41 12.42
CA GLU A 477 16.63 -9.23 12.38
C GLU A 477 16.15 -9.15 10.92
N TYR A 478 15.05 -9.83 10.63
CA TYR A 478 14.37 -9.81 9.34
C TYR A 478 12.85 -9.93 9.56
N GLN A 479 12.09 -9.41 8.61
CA GLN A 479 10.63 -9.37 8.67
C GLN A 479 10.04 -10.78 8.52
N GLY A 480 9.09 -11.11 9.39
CA GLY A 480 8.31 -12.35 9.28
C GLY A 480 7.34 -12.34 8.10
N ILE A 481 6.71 -13.48 7.84
CA ILE A 481 5.75 -13.63 6.74
C ILE A 481 4.41 -12.93 7.02
N ALA A 482 4.05 -12.86 8.28
CA ALA A 482 2.84 -12.21 8.73
C ALA A 482 3.13 -11.41 9.99
N ARG A 483 2.25 -10.48 10.33
CA ARG A 483 2.44 -9.55 11.44
C ARG A 483 1.10 -9.11 12.02
N VAL A 484 1.09 -8.87 13.32
CA VAL A 484 0.01 -8.16 14.02
C VAL A 484 0.51 -6.78 14.45
N ASN A 485 -0.36 -5.77 14.40
CA ASN A 485 -0.03 -4.36 14.68
C ASN A 485 1.15 -3.90 13.81
N GLY A 486 1.04 -4.17 12.52
CA GLY A 486 1.99 -3.75 11.51
C GLY A 486 1.79 -2.30 11.09
N CYS A 487 2.51 -1.91 10.04
CA CYS A 487 2.23 -0.70 9.28
C CYS A 487 1.84 -1.15 7.88
N GLY A 488 0.70 -0.67 7.39
CA GLY A 488 0.32 -0.87 6.01
C GLY A 488 1.24 -0.12 5.05
N PHE A 489 1.27 -0.51 3.77
CA PHE A 489 1.98 0.23 2.74
C PHE A 489 1.11 0.31 1.52
N SER A 490 0.64 1.49 1.13
CA SER A 490 0.17 1.63 -0.24
C SER A 490 0.91 2.77 -0.94
N GLN A 491 1.03 2.64 -2.26
CA GLN A 491 1.68 3.61 -3.13
C GLN A 491 0.94 4.97 -3.18
N HIS A 492 -0.28 5.04 -2.64
CA HIS A 492 -1.16 6.21 -2.74
C HIS A 492 -1.71 6.71 -1.39
N GLU A 493 -2.15 5.83 -0.50
CA GLU A 493 -2.68 6.17 0.84
C GLU A 493 -2.52 5.03 1.86
N LEU A 494 -2.09 5.30 3.09
CA LEU A 494 -1.97 4.24 4.10
C LEU A 494 -3.29 3.46 4.28
N PRO A 495 -3.24 2.13 4.42
CA PRO A 495 -4.40 1.29 4.73
C PRO A 495 -5.31 1.85 5.84
N GLU A 496 -4.73 2.38 6.92
CA GLU A 496 -5.47 2.96 8.04
C GLU A 496 -6.23 4.24 7.66
N LEU A 497 -5.69 5.04 6.73
CA LEU A 497 -6.35 6.24 6.20
C LEU A 497 -7.53 5.85 5.30
N GLN A 498 -7.35 4.86 4.43
CA GLN A 498 -8.42 4.34 3.58
C GLN A 498 -9.59 3.81 4.44
N ALA A 499 -9.28 3.08 5.52
CA ALA A 499 -10.29 2.61 6.46
C ALA A 499 -11.05 3.77 7.12
N ALA A 500 -10.36 4.81 7.57
CA ALA A 500 -10.98 6.00 8.16
C ALA A 500 -11.86 6.76 7.17
N GLN A 501 -11.43 6.92 5.92
CA GLN A 501 -12.22 7.57 4.88
C GLN A 501 -13.50 6.79 4.55
N GLN A 502 -13.43 5.45 4.49
CA GLN A 502 -14.56 4.61 4.11
C GLN A 502 -15.53 4.32 5.27
N LEU A 503 -15.01 4.11 6.48
CA LEU A 503 -15.77 3.66 7.65
C LEU A 503 -15.93 4.72 8.74
N GLY A 504 -15.30 5.89 8.55
CA GLY A 504 -15.34 7.04 9.46
C GLY A 504 -14.32 6.96 10.60
N GLY A 505 -14.18 8.08 11.33
CA GLY A 505 -13.24 8.23 12.45
C GLY A 505 -11.88 8.79 12.02
N GLU A 506 -10.92 8.82 12.94
CA GLU A 506 -9.57 9.32 12.69
C GLU A 506 -8.62 8.17 12.30
N ALA A 507 -7.74 8.36 11.32
CA ALA A 507 -6.81 7.31 10.86
C ALA A 507 -5.94 6.72 11.98
N GLN A 508 -5.60 7.52 13.00
CA GLN A 508 -4.84 7.07 14.18
C GLN A 508 -5.58 6.06 15.07
N ASP A 509 -6.91 5.99 14.95
CA ASP A 509 -7.75 5.05 15.69
C ASP A 509 -7.87 3.70 14.97
N TRP A 510 -7.45 3.63 13.70
CA TRP A 510 -7.36 2.42 12.91
C TRP A 510 -5.97 1.81 13.03
N LEU A 511 -5.91 0.48 13.08
CA LEU A 511 -4.66 -0.26 13.11
C LEU A 511 -4.73 -1.50 12.24
N VAL A 512 -3.58 -1.90 11.69
CA VAL A 512 -3.42 -3.18 11.01
C VAL A 512 -3.48 -4.31 12.03
N LEU A 513 -4.65 -4.92 12.17
CA LEU A 513 -4.89 -6.06 13.04
C LEU A 513 -4.01 -7.25 12.65
N PHE A 514 -4.00 -7.56 11.35
CA PHE A 514 -3.21 -8.65 10.80
C PHE A 514 -2.77 -8.30 9.38
N GLN A 515 -1.49 -8.51 9.10
CA GLN A 515 -0.85 -8.32 7.81
C GLN A 515 -0.21 -9.63 7.39
N VAL A 516 -0.34 -10.04 6.13
CA VAL A 516 0.27 -11.27 5.61
C VAL A 516 0.73 -11.11 4.18
N CYS A 517 1.94 -11.60 3.90
CA CYS A 517 2.50 -11.68 2.57
C CYS A 517 1.85 -12.83 1.78
N LEU A 518 1.28 -12.49 0.62
CA LEU A 518 0.61 -13.45 -0.24
C LEU A 518 1.54 -14.13 -1.25
N ASP A 519 2.62 -13.44 -1.64
CA ASP A 519 3.64 -13.94 -2.58
C ASP A 519 4.07 -15.38 -2.23
N GLY A 520 4.17 -16.23 -3.25
CA GLY A 520 4.66 -17.60 -3.16
C GLY A 520 3.83 -18.53 -2.26
N GLN A 521 2.75 -18.03 -1.64
CA GLN A 521 1.95 -18.78 -0.68
C GLN A 521 0.51 -18.98 -1.07
N PHE A 522 -0.01 -17.95 -1.66
CA PHE A 522 -1.34 -17.84 -2.19
C PHE A 522 -1.13 -17.50 -3.69
N GLN A 523 -1.99 -17.97 -4.60
CA GLN A 523 -1.83 -17.77 -6.06
C GLN A 523 -2.15 -16.33 -6.50
N TRP A 524 -2.01 -15.36 -5.60
CA TRP A 524 -2.17 -13.95 -5.91
C TRP A 524 -0.82 -13.39 -6.35
N ASP A 525 -0.86 -12.37 -7.21
CA ASP A 525 0.31 -11.54 -7.51
C ASP A 525 0.96 -11.01 -6.21
N ASP A 526 2.21 -10.56 -6.30
CA ASP A 526 3.11 -10.18 -5.20
C ASP A 526 2.54 -9.09 -4.25
N GLY A 527 1.57 -9.47 -3.39
CA GLY A 527 0.81 -8.53 -2.58
C GLY A 527 0.88 -8.77 -1.07
N MET A 528 0.59 -7.72 -0.31
CA MET A 528 0.43 -7.73 1.14
C MET A 528 -1.04 -7.53 1.51
N LEU A 529 -1.64 -8.50 2.18
CA LEU A 529 -3.01 -8.40 2.67
C LEU A 529 -3.04 -7.77 4.05
N ASN A 530 -3.87 -6.75 4.25
CA ASN A 530 -4.02 -6.03 5.51
C ASN A 530 -5.47 -6.08 6.01
N PHE A 531 -5.68 -6.71 7.16
CA PHE A 531 -6.91 -6.61 7.94
C PHE A 531 -6.78 -5.45 8.92
N ILE A 532 -7.70 -4.50 8.85
CA ILE A 532 -7.64 -3.26 9.62
C ILE A 532 -8.87 -3.16 10.51
N ILE A 533 -8.66 -2.79 11.76
CA ILE A 533 -9.73 -2.65 12.74
C ILE A 533 -9.60 -1.33 13.48
N HIS A 534 -10.74 -0.75 13.83
CA HIS A 534 -10.78 0.38 14.74
C HIS A 534 -10.51 -0.09 16.17
N ARG A 535 -9.68 0.64 16.93
CA ARG A 535 -9.23 0.24 18.27
C ARG A 535 -10.36 0.01 19.27
N THR A 536 -11.47 0.75 19.16
CA THR A 536 -12.65 0.55 20.03
C THR A 536 -13.35 -0.76 19.74
N ASP A 537 -13.36 -1.18 18.48
CA ASP A 537 -14.01 -2.42 18.05
C ASP A 537 -13.16 -3.61 18.50
N LEU A 538 -11.83 -3.50 18.38
CA LEU A 538 -10.89 -4.45 18.97
C LEU A 538 -11.09 -4.57 20.49
N ALA A 539 -11.17 -3.44 21.21
CA ALA A 539 -11.39 -3.44 22.67
C ALA A 539 -12.76 -4.04 23.05
N ALA A 540 -13.77 -3.86 22.20
CA ALA A 540 -15.11 -4.42 22.38
C ALA A 540 -15.26 -5.86 21.86
N LEU A 541 -14.19 -6.44 21.27
CA LEU A 541 -14.22 -7.74 20.58
C LEU A 541 -15.27 -7.81 19.47
N CYS A 542 -15.56 -6.69 18.83
CA CYS A 542 -16.47 -6.58 17.70
C CYS A 542 -15.65 -6.59 16.40
N PHE A 543 -15.86 -7.59 15.56
CA PHE A 543 -15.10 -7.80 14.32
C PHE A 543 -15.97 -7.64 13.07
N ASP A 544 -17.15 -7.06 13.22
CA ASP A 544 -18.10 -6.85 12.11
C ASP A 544 -17.69 -5.70 11.18
N ARG A 545 -16.76 -4.84 11.63
CA ARG A 545 -16.27 -3.66 10.93
C ARG A 545 -14.77 -3.73 10.69
N VAL A 546 -14.34 -4.81 10.03
CA VAL A 546 -12.96 -4.97 9.56
C VAL A 546 -12.86 -4.42 8.15
N PHE A 547 -11.92 -3.52 7.93
CA PHE A 547 -11.55 -3.06 6.59
C PHE A 547 -10.43 -3.94 6.04
N LEU A 548 -10.42 -4.14 4.73
CA LEU A 548 -9.41 -4.95 4.07
C LEU A 548 -8.83 -4.17 2.90
N VAL A 549 -7.51 -4.22 2.77
CA VAL A 549 -6.82 -3.76 1.57
C VAL A 549 -5.69 -4.74 1.23
N CYS A 550 -5.57 -5.03 -0.06
CA CYS A 550 -4.42 -5.73 -0.61
C CYS A 550 -3.52 -4.68 -1.25
N ASP A 551 -2.30 -4.57 -0.74
CA ASP A 551 -1.28 -3.68 -1.27
C ASP A 551 -0.41 -4.45 -2.28
N TYR A 552 0.09 -3.78 -3.33
CA TYR A 552 0.99 -4.32 -4.36
C TYR A 552 2.29 -3.52 -4.46
#